data_AF-A0A945B1N4-F1
#
_entry.id   AF-A0A945B1N4-F1
#
_cell.length_a   1.000
_cell.length_b   1.000
_cell.length_c   1.000
_cell.angle_alpha   90.00
_cell.angle_beta   90.00
_cell.angle_gamma   90.00
#
_symmetry.space_group_name_H-M   'P 1'
#
loop_
_entity.id
_entity.type
_entity.pdbx_description
1 polymer ?
#
loop_
_entity_poly.entity_id
_entity_poly.type
_entity_poly.pdbx_seq_one_letter_code
_entity_poly.pdbx_strand_id
1 'polypeptide(L)'
;MTEQLCIFVCNNFYPEVAASISAEGWQDVHVESFPSRCGRPEIEWSEIVDLLPDNCSQALLFGRSCIQSLPSAPSNFPTTKVIHLEQCFHLVAGAQQVDDLITGGGYLITPGWLANWQQHIENMGFNLEQAAPFFQDFASELILLDTGIDTSAQQHIEELKACVNLPVRKLFVGLDHVRLMLNKQVLEWRLERQKAKSAETDAQRIRELADHISTMDMLTHLAKTQHETEAIEKIRELFQMLFAPAELYYLRVENEKAVPIGNIPDEIRESVKSLKEGYAWTADKKGFMLVIISDNRVMGQIILDRLAFPEHRDRYLNMALAITGICGLAIENARNRKKLLEIEKMASLGIVVAGVAHEINTPLGIGIAAASTLHTQTGHLAKQFSERKMTQSDLDNYLIMAQKEAQLLGSNLGRISQLVDSFRQVAVNGKHQENQLFNLNQCLNDVIDSLKSKLVKNNIELQLQCDPELEITSLVNDWVSIFTNLIDNSIKHGFCHQQNGIINIQIIENNGKLELGYSDNGQGIERELLEKIFDPFFTSNIQQGMGLGLHLVYNLITQRMSGNIQCDSQPGKGMHFFIEVPL
;
A
#
# COMPACT_ATOMS: atom_id res chain seq x y z
N MET A 1 -29.65 -25.72 19.05
CA MET A 1 -29.97 -26.93 19.84
C MET A 1 -28.88 -27.08 20.89
N THR A 2 -29.18 -27.59 22.08
CA THR A 2 -28.19 -27.80 23.14
C THR A 2 -27.38 -29.05 22.84
N GLU A 3 -26.11 -28.85 22.46
CA GLU A 3 -25.12 -29.91 22.31
C GLU A 3 -24.95 -30.70 23.61
N GLN A 4 -24.85 -32.02 23.49
CA GLN A 4 -24.73 -32.95 24.61
C GLN A 4 -23.37 -33.67 24.62
N LEU A 5 -22.97 -34.15 25.79
CA LEU A 5 -21.80 -35.00 26.02
C LEU A 5 -22.28 -36.42 26.37
N CYS A 6 -21.75 -37.44 25.71
CA CYS A 6 -22.06 -38.84 26.02
C CYS A 6 -20.84 -39.54 26.63
N ILE A 7 -21.01 -40.18 27.79
CA ILE A 7 -19.96 -40.90 28.50
C ILE A 7 -20.22 -42.40 28.38
N PHE A 8 -19.28 -43.12 27.79
CA PHE A 8 -19.33 -44.57 27.65
C PHE A 8 -18.40 -45.24 28.66
N VAL A 9 -18.95 -46.13 29.48
CA VAL A 9 -18.23 -46.85 30.53
C VAL A 9 -18.58 -48.34 30.51
N CYS A 10 -17.72 -49.15 31.13
CA CYS A 10 -18.03 -50.57 31.31
C CYS A 10 -19.27 -50.75 32.20
N ASN A 11 -20.14 -51.70 31.88
CA ASN A 11 -21.37 -51.97 32.63
C ASN A 11 -21.14 -52.17 34.14
N ASN A 12 -19.97 -52.68 34.54
CA ASN A 12 -19.60 -52.86 35.96
C ASN A 12 -19.37 -51.55 36.74
N PHE A 13 -19.31 -50.42 36.05
CA PHE A 13 -19.10 -49.08 36.61
C PHE A 13 -20.22 -48.10 36.21
N TYR A 14 -21.20 -48.56 35.42
CA TYR A 14 -22.33 -47.75 35.00
C TYR A 14 -23.12 -47.17 36.18
N PRO A 15 -23.47 -47.94 37.24
CA PRO A 15 -24.22 -47.39 38.37
C PRO A 15 -23.49 -46.23 39.06
N GLU A 16 -22.19 -46.34 39.27
CA GLU A 16 -21.35 -45.31 39.89
C GLU A 16 -21.31 -44.01 39.06
N VAL A 17 -21.15 -44.14 37.74
CA VAL A 17 -21.07 -42.99 36.84
C VAL A 17 -22.44 -42.33 36.68
N ALA A 18 -23.51 -43.12 36.54
CA ALA A 18 -24.89 -42.62 36.46
C ALA A 18 -25.31 -41.89 37.75
N ALA A 19 -25.00 -42.45 38.92
CA ALA A 19 -25.27 -41.80 40.20
C ALA A 19 -24.47 -40.50 40.36
N SER A 20 -23.20 -40.48 39.90
CA SER A 20 -22.36 -39.29 39.94
C SER A 20 -22.90 -38.17 39.06
N ILE A 21 -23.34 -38.48 37.83
CA ILE A 21 -23.96 -37.50 36.91
C ILE A 21 -25.25 -36.95 37.52
N SER A 22 -26.11 -37.82 38.07
CA SER A 22 -27.35 -37.41 38.72
C SER A 22 -27.11 -36.53 39.95
N ALA A 23 -26.06 -36.80 40.74
CA ALA A 23 -25.71 -36.02 41.92
C ALA A 23 -25.21 -34.61 41.57
N GLU A 24 -24.51 -34.45 40.44
CA GLU A 24 -24.03 -33.17 39.93
C GLU A 24 -25.10 -32.37 39.18
N GLY A 25 -26.23 -33.00 38.83
CA GLY A 25 -27.37 -32.35 38.18
C GLY A 25 -27.11 -31.93 36.73
N TRP A 26 -26.17 -32.59 36.03
CA TRP A 26 -25.89 -32.30 34.63
C TRP A 26 -27.01 -32.83 33.72
N GLN A 27 -27.68 -31.92 33.01
CA GLN A 27 -28.74 -32.26 32.04
C GLN A 27 -28.21 -32.43 30.61
N ASP A 28 -27.00 -31.95 30.37
CA ASP A 28 -26.28 -31.96 29.09
C ASP A 28 -25.28 -33.11 28.97
N VAL A 29 -25.21 -33.99 29.99
CA VAL A 29 -24.30 -35.13 30.06
C VAL A 29 -25.10 -36.42 30.21
N HIS A 30 -24.90 -37.35 29.29
CA HIS A 30 -25.50 -38.69 29.30
C HIS A 30 -24.44 -39.74 29.58
N VAL A 31 -24.85 -40.88 30.15
CA VAL A 31 -24.00 -42.05 30.31
C VAL A 31 -24.64 -43.26 29.69
N GLU A 32 -23.83 -44.01 28.96
CA GLU A 32 -24.18 -45.28 28.36
C GLU A 32 -23.14 -46.33 28.73
N SER A 33 -23.53 -47.59 28.68
CA SER A 33 -22.64 -48.69 29.04
C SER A 33 -22.37 -49.63 27.89
N PHE A 34 -21.15 -50.17 27.87
CA PHE A 34 -20.78 -51.26 26.99
C PHE A 34 -20.55 -52.57 27.79
N PRO A 35 -20.62 -53.75 27.15
CA PRO A 35 -20.49 -55.03 27.81
C PRO A 35 -19.14 -55.23 28.55
N SER A 36 -19.21 -55.80 29.76
CA SER A 36 -18.04 -56.09 30.62
C SER A 36 -17.25 -57.32 30.14
N ARG A 37 -16.46 -57.20 29.06
CA ARG A 37 -15.69 -58.32 28.47
C ARG A 37 -14.18 -58.30 28.72
N CYS A 38 -13.64 -57.23 29.30
CA CYS A 38 -12.20 -57.06 29.58
C CYS A 38 -11.26 -57.39 28.40
N GLY A 39 -11.73 -57.28 27.15
CA GLY A 39 -10.97 -57.60 25.93
C GLY A 39 -11.18 -59.00 25.36
N ARG A 40 -12.21 -59.75 25.79
CA ARG A 40 -12.50 -61.12 25.30
C ARG A 40 -13.99 -61.35 24.94
N PRO A 41 -14.40 -61.10 23.68
CA PRO A 41 -13.71 -60.29 22.66
C PRO A 41 -13.67 -58.80 23.02
N GLU A 42 -12.85 -58.04 22.30
CA GLU A 42 -12.83 -56.56 22.36
C GLU A 42 -14.18 -55.97 21.89
N ILE A 43 -14.40 -54.70 22.23
CA ILE A 43 -15.63 -53.99 21.86
C ILE A 43 -15.52 -53.45 20.44
N GLU A 44 -16.62 -53.52 19.69
CA GLU A 44 -16.72 -52.90 18.36
C GLU A 44 -17.53 -51.61 18.38
N TRP A 45 -17.28 -50.69 17.43
CA TRP A 45 -18.06 -49.45 17.29
C TRP A 45 -19.55 -49.71 17.05
N SER A 46 -19.92 -50.82 16.40
CA SER A 46 -21.31 -51.25 16.20
C SER A 46 -22.08 -51.40 17.53
N GLU A 47 -21.39 -51.76 18.62
CA GLU A 47 -21.98 -51.93 19.95
C GLU A 47 -22.18 -50.59 20.70
N ILE A 48 -21.60 -49.50 20.19
CA ILE A 48 -21.57 -48.17 20.83
C ILE A 48 -22.39 -47.15 20.03
N VAL A 49 -22.38 -47.24 18.70
CA VAL A 49 -23.00 -46.27 17.78
C VAL A 49 -24.50 -46.10 18.01
N ASP A 50 -25.22 -47.19 18.23
CA ASP A 50 -26.67 -47.17 18.37
C ASP A 50 -27.14 -46.63 19.74
N LEU A 51 -26.21 -46.38 20.67
CA LEU A 51 -26.49 -45.89 22.02
C LEU A 51 -26.33 -44.37 22.13
N LEU A 52 -25.91 -43.67 21.08
CA LEU A 52 -25.70 -42.22 21.14
C LEU A 52 -27.02 -41.43 21.27
N PRO A 53 -27.07 -40.43 22.16
CA PRO A 53 -28.22 -39.53 22.23
C PRO A 53 -28.27 -38.55 21.04
N ASP A 54 -29.47 -38.07 20.72
CA ASP A 54 -29.69 -37.04 19.70
C ASP A 54 -28.91 -35.75 20.04
N ASN A 55 -28.19 -35.19 19.06
CA ASN A 55 -27.33 -34.01 19.21
C ASN A 55 -26.12 -34.18 20.15
N CYS A 56 -25.59 -35.41 20.26
CA CYS A 56 -24.29 -35.65 20.87
C CYS A 56 -23.18 -34.92 20.09
N SER A 57 -22.47 -34.02 20.77
CA SER A 57 -21.36 -33.24 20.19
C SER A 57 -20.00 -33.88 20.42
N GLN A 58 -19.86 -34.58 21.55
CA GLN A 58 -18.64 -35.25 21.95
C GLN A 58 -18.96 -36.52 22.74
N ALA A 59 -18.18 -37.58 22.51
CA ALA A 59 -18.24 -38.82 23.26
C ALA A 59 -16.95 -39.05 24.05
N LEU A 60 -17.06 -39.47 25.31
CA LEU A 60 -15.94 -39.85 26.17
C LEU A 60 -16.01 -41.35 26.43
N LEU A 61 -14.98 -42.10 26.03
CA LEU A 61 -14.95 -43.54 26.19
C LEU A 61 -13.93 -43.93 27.25
N PHE A 62 -14.40 -44.40 28.41
CA PHE A 62 -13.53 -44.83 29.52
C PHE A 62 -13.33 -46.34 29.49
N GLY A 63 -12.09 -46.79 29.58
CA GLY A 63 -11.80 -48.22 29.67
C GLY A 63 -10.32 -48.53 29.63
N ARG A 64 -10.01 -49.83 29.70
CA ARG A 64 -8.64 -50.36 29.64
C ARG A 64 -8.51 -51.33 28.46
N SER A 65 -8.38 -52.62 28.75
CA SER A 65 -8.15 -53.67 27.74
C SER A 65 -9.35 -53.84 26.81
N CYS A 66 -10.56 -53.54 27.29
CA CYS A 66 -11.78 -53.63 26.51
C CYS A 66 -11.84 -52.67 25.32
N ILE A 67 -11.08 -51.57 25.36
CA ILE A 67 -11.06 -50.52 24.32
C ILE A 67 -9.64 -50.27 23.77
N GLN A 68 -8.67 -51.14 24.11
CA GLN A 68 -7.26 -50.91 23.83
C GLN A 68 -6.94 -50.91 22.33
N SER A 69 -7.59 -51.78 21.55
CA SER A 69 -7.40 -51.88 20.10
C SER A 69 -8.57 -51.31 19.31
N LEU A 70 -9.43 -50.50 19.95
CA LEU A 70 -10.56 -49.86 19.27
C LEU A 70 -10.02 -48.91 18.18
N PRO A 71 -10.42 -49.06 16.90
CA PRO A 71 -9.94 -48.20 15.84
C PRO A 71 -10.46 -46.76 16.00
N SER A 72 -9.90 -45.82 15.22
CA SER A 72 -10.39 -44.44 15.18
C SER A 72 -11.90 -44.39 14.95
N ALA A 73 -12.58 -43.45 15.61
CA ALA A 73 -14.02 -43.29 15.51
C ALA A 73 -14.47 -43.14 14.04
N PRO A 74 -15.64 -43.70 13.67
CA PRO A 74 -16.23 -43.52 12.34
C PRO A 74 -16.46 -42.05 12.00
N SER A 75 -16.46 -41.68 10.71
CA SER A 75 -16.63 -40.29 10.26
C SER A 75 -18.00 -39.69 10.58
N ASN A 76 -19.02 -40.52 10.79
CA ASN A 76 -20.37 -40.14 11.20
C ASN A 76 -20.56 -40.12 12.72
N PHE A 77 -19.50 -40.33 13.50
CA PHE A 77 -19.54 -40.35 14.95
C PHE A 77 -19.09 -38.98 15.51
N PRO A 78 -19.65 -38.50 16.64
CA PRO A 78 -19.20 -37.25 17.28
C PRO A 78 -17.73 -37.30 17.65
N THR A 79 -17.13 -36.13 17.90
CA THR A 79 -15.73 -36.06 18.34
C THR A 79 -15.53 -36.97 19.55
N THR A 80 -14.62 -37.94 19.46
CA THR A 80 -14.45 -38.95 20.51
C THR A 80 -13.12 -38.78 21.20
N LYS A 81 -13.16 -38.73 22.53
CA LYS A 81 -11.97 -38.78 23.39
C LYS A 81 -11.96 -40.13 24.11
N VAL A 82 -10.96 -40.94 23.79
CA VAL A 82 -10.73 -42.23 24.47
C VAL A 82 -9.86 -41.99 25.69
N ILE A 83 -10.35 -42.39 26.86
CA ILE A 83 -9.70 -42.25 28.15
C ILE A 83 -9.22 -43.64 28.59
N HIS A 84 -7.97 -43.93 28.28
CA HIS A 84 -7.30 -45.17 28.67
C HIS A 84 -6.96 -45.13 30.16
N LEU A 85 -7.60 -46.00 30.93
CA LEU A 85 -7.31 -46.21 32.34
C LEU A 85 -6.18 -47.23 32.49
N GLU A 86 -5.23 -46.98 33.39
CA GLU A 86 -4.19 -47.97 33.72
C GLU A 86 -4.78 -49.16 34.49
N GLN A 87 -5.75 -48.92 35.37
CA GLN A 87 -6.60 -49.94 36.01
C GLN A 87 -8.05 -49.47 35.95
N CYS A 88 -9.02 -50.37 35.69
CA CYS A 88 -10.43 -49.97 35.66
C CYS A 88 -10.90 -49.39 37.01
N PHE A 89 -10.32 -49.85 38.12
CA PHE A 89 -10.64 -49.36 39.46
C PHE A 89 -10.14 -47.93 39.73
N HIS A 90 -9.23 -47.39 38.91
CA HIS A 90 -8.83 -45.97 38.97
C HIS A 90 -10.00 -45.02 38.66
N LEU A 91 -11.10 -45.54 38.11
CA LEU A 91 -12.34 -44.80 37.92
C LEU A 91 -13.01 -44.43 39.26
N VAL A 92 -12.96 -45.33 40.26
CA VAL A 92 -13.69 -45.22 41.53
C VAL A 92 -12.82 -44.93 42.74
N ALA A 93 -11.51 -45.16 42.64
CA ALA A 93 -10.56 -44.90 43.71
C ALA A 93 -9.24 -44.34 43.17
N GLY A 94 -8.47 -43.67 44.04
CA GLY A 94 -7.19 -43.07 43.67
C GLY A 94 -6.18 -44.11 43.20
N ALA A 95 -5.36 -43.76 42.19
CA ALA A 95 -4.43 -44.70 41.56
C ALA A 95 -3.49 -45.37 42.56
N GLN A 96 -2.84 -44.59 43.41
CA GLN A 96 -1.95 -45.11 44.46
C GLN A 96 -2.67 -46.09 45.39
N GLN A 97 -3.89 -45.76 45.82
CA GLN A 97 -4.67 -46.64 46.69
C GLN A 97 -4.99 -47.96 45.99
N VAL A 98 -5.42 -47.92 44.73
CA VAL A 98 -5.73 -49.13 43.93
C VAL A 98 -4.48 -49.99 43.75
N ASP A 99 -3.35 -49.38 43.40
CA ASP A 99 -2.13 -50.09 43.08
C ASP A 99 -1.52 -50.73 44.35
N ASP A 100 -1.59 -50.06 45.49
CA ASP A 100 -1.16 -50.60 46.79
C ASP A 100 -1.99 -51.83 47.19
N LEU A 101 -3.30 -51.81 46.94
CA LEU A 101 -4.19 -52.93 47.24
C LEU A 101 -3.92 -54.16 46.36
N ILE A 102 -3.71 -53.93 45.06
CA ILE A 102 -3.37 -54.99 44.11
C ILE A 102 -1.99 -55.58 44.46
N THR A 103 -1.00 -54.73 44.71
CA THR A 103 0.36 -55.18 45.10
C THR A 103 0.36 -55.95 46.41
N GLY A 104 -0.55 -55.63 47.33
CA GLY A 104 -0.78 -56.37 48.58
C GLY A 104 -1.42 -57.76 48.42
N GLY A 105 -1.73 -58.17 47.18
CA GLY A 105 -2.38 -59.45 46.87
C GLY A 105 -3.91 -59.39 46.91
N GLY A 106 -4.51 -58.20 46.93
CA GLY A 106 -5.95 -58.02 46.94
C GLY A 106 -6.58 -58.16 45.56
N TYR A 107 -7.61 -58.99 45.43
CA TYR A 107 -8.49 -58.99 44.26
C TYR A 107 -9.60 -57.95 44.45
N LEU A 108 -9.51 -56.86 43.69
CA LEU A 108 -10.45 -55.75 43.78
C LEU A 108 -11.79 -56.09 43.10
N ILE A 109 -12.88 -55.73 43.76
CA ILE A 109 -14.24 -55.95 43.28
C ILE A 109 -15.05 -54.67 43.46
N THR A 110 -15.84 -54.30 42.46
CA THR A 110 -16.86 -53.25 42.58
C THR A 110 -18.25 -53.85 42.77
N PRO A 111 -19.22 -53.10 43.31
CA PRO A 111 -20.60 -53.56 43.42
C PRO A 111 -21.21 -53.98 42.08
N GLY A 112 -20.94 -53.25 41.00
CA GLY A 112 -21.42 -53.60 39.66
C GLY A 112 -20.86 -54.92 39.10
N TRP A 113 -19.58 -55.23 39.38
CA TRP A 113 -19.01 -56.56 39.05
C TRP A 113 -19.67 -57.63 39.93
N LEU A 114 -19.85 -57.33 41.21
CA LEU A 114 -20.37 -58.26 42.19
C LEU A 114 -21.85 -58.63 41.92
N ALA A 115 -22.66 -57.71 41.40
CA ALA A 115 -24.05 -58.01 41.01
C ALA A 115 -24.18 -59.14 39.96
N ASN A 116 -23.12 -59.38 39.16
CA ASN A 116 -23.10 -60.38 38.10
C ASN A 116 -21.93 -61.37 38.25
N TRP A 117 -21.45 -61.60 39.48
CA TRP A 117 -20.22 -62.34 39.74
C TRP A 117 -20.22 -63.77 39.18
N GLN A 118 -21.36 -64.47 39.23
CA GLN A 118 -21.51 -65.83 38.71
C GLN A 118 -21.30 -65.87 37.18
N GLN A 119 -21.96 -64.96 36.46
CA GLN A 119 -21.79 -64.83 35.01
C GLN A 119 -20.36 -64.46 34.63
N HIS A 120 -19.67 -63.64 35.44
CA HIS A 120 -18.28 -63.31 35.20
C HIS A 120 -17.35 -64.53 35.34
N ILE A 121 -17.58 -65.40 36.33
CA ILE A 121 -16.82 -66.65 36.49
C ILE A 121 -17.04 -67.60 35.32
N GLU A 122 -18.29 -67.76 34.87
CA GLU A 122 -18.62 -68.55 33.68
C GLU A 122 -17.94 -67.99 32.42
N ASN A 123 -17.95 -66.66 32.24
CA ASN A 123 -17.29 -65.99 31.12
C ASN A 123 -15.76 -66.12 31.17
N MET A 124 -15.17 -66.34 32.34
CA MET A 124 -13.74 -66.69 32.49
C MET A 124 -13.45 -68.15 32.10
N GLY A 125 -14.48 -68.96 31.84
CA GLY A 125 -14.38 -70.37 31.46
C GLY A 125 -14.34 -71.33 32.64
N PHE A 126 -14.74 -70.89 33.84
CA PHE A 126 -14.74 -71.71 35.04
C PHE A 126 -16.17 -72.10 35.47
N ASN A 127 -16.34 -73.32 35.95
CA ASN A 127 -17.51 -73.69 36.75
C ASN A 127 -17.34 -73.17 38.19
N LEU A 128 -18.43 -72.96 38.93
CA LEU A 128 -18.36 -72.45 40.32
C LEU A 128 -17.45 -73.27 41.24
N GLU A 129 -17.37 -74.58 41.05
CA GLU A 129 -16.48 -75.49 41.80
C GLU A 129 -14.98 -75.30 41.45
N GLN A 130 -14.67 -74.80 40.25
CA GLN A 130 -13.31 -74.57 39.76
C GLN A 130 -12.81 -73.13 40.01
N ALA A 131 -13.68 -72.25 40.50
CA ALA A 131 -13.34 -70.85 40.76
C ALA A 131 -12.38 -70.71 41.96
N ALA A 132 -12.57 -71.49 43.03
CA ALA A 132 -11.79 -71.31 44.27
C ALA A 132 -10.27 -71.44 44.08
N PRO A 133 -9.73 -72.49 43.40
CA PRO A 133 -8.29 -72.58 43.15
C PRO A 133 -7.74 -71.41 42.34
N PHE A 134 -8.50 -70.94 41.34
CA PHE A 134 -8.11 -69.80 40.51
C PHE A 134 -7.93 -68.53 41.36
N PHE A 135 -8.92 -68.16 42.17
CA PHE A 135 -8.80 -66.95 43.00
C PHE A 135 -7.69 -67.08 44.05
N GLN A 136 -7.49 -68.26 44.63
CA GLN A 136 -6.45 -68.51 45.63
C GLN A 136 -5.02 -68.45 45.06
N ASP A 137 -4.83 -68.79 43.79
CA ASP A 137 -3.51 -68.71 43.13
C ASP A 137 -3.09 -67.26 42.85
N PHE A 138 -4.03 -66.33 42.68
CA PHE A 138 -3.76 -64.95 42.27
C PHE A 138 -4.04 -63.89 43.35
N ALA A 139 -4.74 -64.25 44.43
CA ALA A 139 -5.13 -63.31 45.47
C ALA A 139 -5.10 -63.92 46.88
N SER A 140 -4.66 -63.09 47.84
CA SER A 140 -4.65 -63.40 49.27
C SER A 140 -5.94 -62.96 49.97
N GLU A 141 -6.63 -61.95 49.43
CA GLU A 141 -7.91 -61.43 49.93
C GLU A 141 -8.80 -60.87 48.80
N LEU A 142 -10.12 -60.88 49.01
CA LEU A 142 -11.08 -60.15 48.19
C LEU A 142 -11.32 -58.77 48.80
N ILE A 143 -11.24 -57.70 47.99
CA ILE A 143 -11.45 -56.34 48.48
C ILE A 143 -12.61 -55.69 47.75
N LEU A 144 -13.73 -55.49 48.45
CA LEU A 144 -14.87 -54.76 47.94
C LEU A 144 -14.64 -53.25 48.08
N LEU A 145 -14.55 -52.56 46.94
CA LEU A 145 -14.56 -51.10 46.86
C LEU A 145 -16.01 -50.61 46.95
N ASP A 146 -16.49 -50.38 48.15
CA ASP A 146 -17.88 -49.99 48.40
C ASP A 146 -18.11 -48.50 48.05
N THR A 147 -18.91 -48.28 47.02
CA THR A 147 -19.31 -46.95 46.52
C THR A 147 -20.54 -46.42 47.25
N GLY A 148 -21.23 -47.26 48.03
CA GLY A 148 -22.44 -46.92 48.78
C GLY A 148 -23.73 -46.92 47.95
N ILE A 149 -23.68 -47.33 46.67
CA ILE A 149 -24.84 -47.34 45.78
C ILE A 149 -25.65 -48.63 45.90
N ASP A 150 -25.00 -49.79 45.85
CA ASP A 150 -25.67 -51.08 45.83
C ASP A 150 -25.76 -51.68 47.24
N THR A 151 -26.98 -51.73 47.76
CA THR A 151 -27.29 -52.31 49.07
C THR A 151 -27.24 -53.85 49.08
N SER A 152 -27.31 -54.50 47.92
CA SER A 152 -27.23 -55.96 47.77
C SER A 152 -25.79 -56.49 47.73
N ALA A 153 -24.80 -55.61 47.53
CA ALA A 153 -23.39 -55.98 47.47
C ALA A 153 -22.91 -56.75 48.71
N GLN A 154 -23.48 -56.46 49.89
CA GLN A 154 -23.13 -57.19 51.11
C GLN A 154 -23.56 -58.66 51.09
N GLN A 155 -24.69 -58.97 50.45
CA GLN A 155 -25.14 -60.35 50.33
C GLN A 155 -24.26 -61.10 49.32
N HIS A 156 -24.06 -60.53 48.14
CA HIS A 156 -23.29 -61.16 47.07
C HIS A 156 -21.82 -61.39 47.44
N ILE A 157 -21.20 -60.53 48.26
CA ILE A 157 -19.80 -60.72 48.66
C ILE A 157 -19.64 -61.90 49.63
N GLU A 158 -20.63 -62.15 50.50
CA GLU A 158 -20.60 -63.32 51.38
C GLU A 158 -20.88 -64.62 50.60
N GLU A 159 -21.74 -64.57 49.57
CA GLU A 159 -21.94 -65.70 48.65
C GLU A 159 -20.65 -66.02 47.86
N LEU A 160 -19.98 -65.00 47.31
CA LEU A 160 -18.71 -65.18 46.62
C LEU A 160 -17.63 -65.72 47.57
N LYS A 161 -17.53 -65.19 48.78
CA LYS A 161 -16.61 -65.66 49.82
C LYS A 161 -16.81 -67.13 50.14
N ALA A 162 -18.07 -67.58 50.27
CA ALA A 162 -18.38 -68.99 50.47
C ALA A 162 -17.95 -69.84 49.26
N CYS A 163 -18.03 -69.30 48.04
CA CYS A 163 -17.61 -69.97 46.81
C CYS A 163 -16.08 -70.08 46.66
N VAL A 164 -15.32 -69.00 46.91
CA VAL A 164 -13.87 -68.96 46.64
C VAL A 164 -12.99 -69.22 47.86
N ASN A 165 -13.57 -69.18 49.07
CA ASN A 165 -12.89 -69.42 50.34
C ASN A 165 -11.65 -68.51 50.57
N LEU A 166 -11.80 -67.21 50.33
CA LEU A 166 -10.81 -66.17 50.62
C LEU A 166 -11.34 -65.18 51.66
N PRO A 167 -10.47 -64.55 52.48
CA PRO A 167 -10.88 -63.47 53.37
C PRO A 167 -11.41 -62.28 52.57
N VAL A 168 -12.44 -61.62 53.09
CA VAL A 168 -13.06 -60.44 52.47
C VAL A 168 -12.76 -59.21 53.31
N ARG A 169 -12.30 -58.16 52.65
CA ARG A 169 -12.12 -56.83 53.21
C ARG A 169 -13.04 -55.84 52.50
N LYS A 170 -13.74 -55.03 53.27
CA LYS A 170 -14.59 -53.96 52.74
C LYS A 170 -13.89 -52.62 52.90
N LEU A 171 -13.77 -51.87 51.81
CA LEU A 171 -13.20 -50.53 51.79
C LEU A 171 -14.23 -49.55 51.23
N PHE A 172 -14.70 -48.62 52.05
CA PHE A 172 -15.60 -47.58 51.59
C PHE A 172 -14.82 -46.52 50.81
N VAL A 173 -15.15 -46.36 49.52
CA VAL A 173 -14.53 -45.38 48.61
C VAL A 173 -15.50 -44.25 48.24
N GLY A 174 -16.80 -44.48 48.36
CA GLY A 174 -17.83 -43.49 47.99
C GLY A 174 -17.80 -43.12 46.50
N LEU A 175 -18.34 -41.95 46.16
CA LEU A 175 -18.43 -41.45 44.78
C LEU A 175 -17.54 -40.24 44.50
N ASP A 176 -16.86 -39.69 45.50
CA ASP A 176 -16.15 -38.42 45.36
C ASP A 176 -15.05 -38.47 44.29
N HIS A 177 -14.33 -39.59 44.21
CA HIS A 177 -13.28 -39.77 43.20
C HIS A 177 -13.85 -39.80 41.78
N VAL A 178 -14.92 -40.58 41.55
CA VAL A 178 -15.63 -40.63 40.25
C VAL A 178 -16.14 -39.24 39.89
N ARG A 179 -16.79 -38.55 40.84
CA ARG A 179 -17.34 -37.20 40.65
C ARG A 179 -16.26 -36.20 40.27
N LEU A 180 -15.11 -36.20 40.95
CA LEU A 180 -13.99 -35.31 40.64
C LEU A 180 -13.44 -35.58 39.24
N MET A 181 -13.27 -36.84 38.87
CA MET A 181 -12.76 -37.23 37.56
C MET A 181 -13.73 -36.86 36.43
N LEU A 182 -15.03 -37.10 36.60
CA LEU A 182 -16.06 -36.70 35.64
C LEU A 182 -16.16 -35.17 35.54
N ASN A 183 -16.15 -34.46 36.68
CA ASN A 183 -16.16 -33.00 36.71
C ASN A 183 -15.05 -32.41 35.85
N LYS A 184 -13.82 -32.94 35.97
CA LYS A 184 -12.69 -32.52 35.15
C LYS A 184 -13.00 -32.66 33.66
N GLN A 185 -13.51 -33.81 33.22
CA GLN A 185 -13.81 -34.05 31.80
C GLN A 185 -14.94 -33.15 31.29
N VAL A 186 -16.02 -32.99 32.06
CA VAL A 186 -17.15 -32.12 31.69
C VAL A 186 -16.72 -30.65 31.61
N LEU A 187 -15.88 -30.19 32.54
CA LEU A 187 -15.34 -28.82 32.52
C LEU A 187 -14.40 -28.60 31.34
N GLU A 188 -13.55 -29.57 31.01
CA GLU A 188 -12.68 -29.51 29.81
C GLU A 188 -13.53 -29.37 28.54
N TRP A 189 -14.56 -30.21 28.36
CA TRP A 189 -15.48 -30.13 27.22
C TRP A 189 -16.20 -28.77 27.13
N ARG A 190 -16.75 -28.28 28.25
CA ARG A 190 -17.42 -26.97 28.30
C ARG A 190 -16.47 -25.82 27.98
N LEU A 191 -15.22 -25.89 28.45
CA LEU A 191 -14.19 -24.89 28.17
C LEU A 191 -13.81 -24.85 26.69
N GLU A 192 -13.62 -26.00 26.05
CA GLU A 192 -13.30 -26.11 24.62
C GLU A 192 -14.41 -25.48 23.77
N ARG A 193 -15.67 -25.79 24.10
CA ARG A 193 -16.85 -25.21 23.44
C ARG A 193 -16.90 -23.69 23.59
N GLN A 194 -16.62 -23.17 24.78
CA GLN A 194 -16.60 -21.73 25.02
C GLN A 194 -15.47 -21.04 24.24
N LYS A 195 -14.28 -21.65 24.16
CA LYS A 195 -13.16 -21.15 23.36
C LYS A 195 -13.49 -21.11 21.87
N ALA A 196 -14.10 -22.17 21.32
CA ALA A 196 -14.49 -22.21 19.92
C ALA A 196 -15.46 -21.07 19.56
N LYS A 197 -16.47 -20.84 20.42
CA LYS A 197 -17.43 -19.74 20.25
C LYS A 197 -16.79 -18.35 20.35
N SER A 198 -15.82 -18.17 21.25
CA SER A 198 -15.08 -16.91 21.36
C SER A 198 -14.21 -16.64 20.13
N ALA A 199 -13.47 -17.65 19.67
CA ALA A 199 -12.55 -17.52 18.53
C ALA A 199 -13.28 -17.09 17.24
N GLU A 200 -14.48 -17.60 17.00
CA GLU A 200 -15.32 -17.19 15.87
C GLU A 200 -15.74 -15.71 15.97
N THR A 201 -16.15 -15.28 17.16
CA THR A 201 -16.54 -13.90 17.43
C THR A 201 -15.35 -12.95 17.29
N ASP A 202 -14.18 -13.35 17.81
CA ASP A 202 -12.94 -12.59 17.73
C ASP A 202 -12.44 -12.47 16.29
N ALA A 203 -12.49 -13.54 15.51
CA ALA A 203 -12.16 -13.51 14.08
C ALA A 203 -13.06 -12.56 13.30
N GLN A 204 -14.36 -12.49 13.63
CA GLN A 204 -15.27 -11.53 13.02
C GLN A 204 -14.91 -10.08 13.38
N ARG A 205 -14.62 -9.80 14.66
CA ARG A 205 -14.20 -8.45 15.10
C ARG A 205 -12.85 -8.02 14.52
N ILE A 206 -11.91 -8.94 14.39
CA ILE A 206 -10.59 -8.67 13.77
C ILE A 206 -10.76 -8.25 12.31
N ARG A 207 -11.67 -8.91 11.56
CA ARG A 207 -11.99 -8.52 10.17
C ARG A 207 -12.57 -7.12 10.11
N GLU A 208 -13.58 -6.81 10.94
CA GLU A 208 -14.18 -5.46 11.01
C GLU A 208 -13.15 -4.37 11.38
N LEU A 209 -12.23 -4.68 12.30
CA LEU A 209 -11.16 -3.76 12.68
C LEU A 209 -10.16 -3.51 11.54
N ALA A 210 -9.81 -4.55 10.77
CA ALA A 210 -8.93 -4.42 9.61
C ALA A 210 -9.55 -3.51 8.53
N ASP A 211 -10.85 -3.64 8.26
CA ASP A 211 -11.57 -2.77 7.33
C ASP A 211 -11.56 -1.31 7.80
N HIS A 212 -11.75 -1.07 9.10
CA HIS A 212 -11.64 0.28 9.69
C HIS A 212 -10.23 0.86 9.57
N ILE A 213 -9.18 0.06 9.80
CA ILE A 213 -7.79 0.51 9.65
C ILE A 213 -7.49 0.86 8.18
N SER A 214 -7.90 0.03 7.23
CA SER A 214 -7.71 0.29 5.80
C SER A 214 -8.41 1.59 5.36
N THR A 215 -9.62 1.83 5.89
CA THR A 215 -10.36 3.08 5.67
C THR A 215 -9.60 4.30 6.21
N MET A 216 -9.06 4.21 7.44
CA MET A 216 -8.28 5.31 8.04
C MET A 216 -6.98 5.59 7.28
N ASP A 217 -6.30 4.55 6.80
CA ASP A 217 -5.09 4.70 6.01
C ASP A 217 -5.36 5.40 4.66
N MET A 218 -6.43 4.99 3.97
CA MET A 218 -6.88 5.70 2.76
C MET A 218 -7.22 7.16 3.01
N LEU A 219 -7.92 7.49 4.11
CA LEU A 219 -8.21 8.88 4.47
C LEU A 219 -6.92 9.68 4.72
N THR A 220 -5.90 9.06 5.29
CA THR A 220 -4.58 9.67 5.51
C THR A 220 -3.86 9.95 4.20
N HIS A 221 -3.92 9.02 3.24
CA HIS A 221 -3.40 9.23 1.89
C HIS A 221 -4.14 10.34 1.15
N LEU A 222 -5.46 10.38 1.27
CA LEU A 222 -6.34 11.37 0.68
C LEU A 222 -6.03 12.79 1.20
N ALA A 223 -5.66 12.93 2.48
CA ALA A 223 -5.22 14.21 3.04
C ALA A 223 -3.84 14.68 2.50
N LYS A 224 -3.02 13.79 1.95
CA LYS A 224 -1.66 14.11 1.46
C LYS A 224 -1.60 14.43 -0.04
N THR A 225 -2.64 14.15 -0.81
CA THR A 225 -2.65 14.32 -2.26
C THR A 225 -2.30 15.76 -2.66
N GLN A 226 -1.55 15.90 -3.75
CA GLN A 226 -1.08 17.21 -4.22
C GLN A 226 -1.90 17.74 -5.39
N HIS A 227 -2.43 16.84 -6.21
CA HIS A 227 -3.19 17.17 -7.40
C HIS A 227 -4.68 16.85 -7.23
N GLU A 228 -5.54 17.69 -7.81
CA GLU A 228 -6.98 17.49 -7.76
C GLU A 228 -7.41 16.17 -8.43
N THR A 229 -6.77 15.78 -9.53
CA THR A 229 -7.06 14.51 -10.23
C THR A 229 -6.75 13.30 -9.36
N GLU A 230 -5.59 13.31 -8.68
CA GLU A 230 -5.17 12.26 -7.74
C GLU A 230 -6.14 12.17 -6.55
N ALA A 231 -6.55 13.31 -5.99
CA ALA A 231 -7.53 13.36 -4.92
C ALA A 231 -8.86 12.72 -5.35
N ILE A 232 -9.34 13.04 -6.56
CA ILE A 232 -10.58 12.48 -7.11
C ILE A 232 -10.46 10.96 -7.29
N GLU A 233 -9.35 10.46 -7.84
CA GLU A 233 -9.12 9.01 -8.00
C GLU A 233 -9.13 8.29 -6.65
N LYS A 234 -8.42 8.83 -5.65
CA LYS A 234 -8.40 8.27 -4.30
C LYS A 234 -9.77 8.29 -3.62
N ILE A 235 -10.57 9.33 -3.85
CA ILE A 235 -11.98 9.37 -3.39
C ILE A 235 -12.78 8.23 -4.05
N ARG A 236 -12.64 8.02 -5.36
CA ARG A 236 -13.34 6.94 -6.07
C ARG A 236 -12.94 5.57 -5.55
N GLU A 237 -11.65 5.31 -5.33
CA GLU A 237 -11.14 4.08 -4.75
C GLU A 237 -11.70 3.82 -3.35
N LEU A 238 -11.70 4.85 -2.49
CA LEU A 238 -12.24 4.77 -1.13
C LEU A 238 -13.73 4.37 -1.14
N PHE A 239 -14.53 5.03 -1.98
CA PHE A 239 -15.95 4.72 -2.09
C PHE A 239 -16.21 3.35 -2.75
N GLN A 240 -15.36 2.94 -3.70
CA GLN A 240 -15.44 1.59 -4.28
C GLN A 240 -15.17 0.51 -3.23
N MET A 241 -14.17 0.71 -2.36
CA MET A 241 -13.83 -0.22 -1.29
C MET A 241 -14.93 -0.26 -0.21
N LEU A 242 -15.41 0.90 0.25
CA LEU A 242 -16.35 0.99 1.37
C LEU A 242 -17.74 0.47 1.05
N PHE A 243 -18.19 0.64 -0.19
CA PHE A 243 -19.58 0.41 -0.56
C PHE A 243 -19.76 -0.65 -1.65
N ALA A 244 -18.68 -1.05 -2.33
CA ALA A 244 -18.68 -2.00 -3.44
C ALA A 244 -19.87 -1.81 -4.41
N PRO A 245 -20.10 -0.58 -4.93
CA PRO A 245 -21.19 -0.33 -5.87
C PRO A 245 -20.91 -1.05 -7.19
N ALA A 246 -21.97 -1.42 -7.92
CA ALA A 246 -21.82 -1.95 -9.26
C ALA A 246 -21.29 -0.89 -10.23
N GLU A 247 -21.72 0.37 -10.06
CA GLU A 247 -21.24 1.51 -10.84
C GLU A 247 -21.00 2.73 -9.96
N LEU A 248 -19.88 3.42 -10.22
CA LEU A 248 -19.46 4.62 -9.49
C LEU A 248 -19.07 5.73 -10.46
N TYR A 249 -19.73 6.88 -10.33
CA TYR A 249 -19.49 8.05 -11.17
C TYR A 249 -19.08 9.25 -10.33
N TYR A 250 -18.21 10.09 -10.89
CA TYR A 250 -17.77 11.33 -10.28
C TYR A 250 -17.97 12.50 -11.24
N LEU A 251 -18.57 13.59 -10.74
CA LEU A 251 -18.68 14.85 -11.47
C LEU A 251 -17.83 15.91 -10.79
N ARG A 252 -16.90 16.46 -11.57
CA ARG A 252 -16.05 17.58 -11.16
C ARG A 252 -16.81 18.87 -11.36
N VAL A 253 -16.78 19.78 -10.39
CA VAL A 253 -17.39 21.10 -10.56
C VAL A 253 -16.37 22.09 -11.12
N GLU A 254 -16.67 22.63 -12.31
CA GLU A 254 -15.94 23.72 -12.96
C GLU A 254 -16.88 24.90 -13.16
N ASN A 255 -16.52 26.10 -12.68
CA ASN A 255 -17.33 27.32 -12.82
C ASN A 255 -18.81 27.12 -12.42
N GLU A 256 -19.06 26.50 -11.26
CA GLU A 256 -20.40 26.18 -10.73
C GLU A 256 -21.22 25.19 -11.58
N LYS A 257 -20.61 24.57 -12.60
CA LYS A 257 -21.23 23.51 -13.42
C LYS A 257 -20.58 22.17 -13.15
N ALA A 258 -21.39 21.15 -12.91
CA ALA A 258 -20.94 19.78 -12.79
C ALA A 258 -20.59 19.20 -14.18
N VAL A 259 -19.33 18.86 -14.37
CA VAL A 259 -18.78 18.24 -15.58
C VAL A 259 -18.46 16.78 -15.27
N PRO A 260 -19.08 15.82 -15.97
CA PRO A 260 -18.84 14.40 -15.73
C PRO A 260 -17.43 13.98 -16.14
N ILE A 261 -16.79 13.15 -15.32
CA ILE A 261 -15.54 12.47 -15.69
C ILE A 261 -15.92 11.13 -16.33
N GLY A 262 -15.94 11.08 -17.67
CA GLY A 262 -16.34 9.90 -18.44
C GLY A 262 -17.82 9.91 -18.89
N ASN A 263 -18.27 8.80 -19.47
CA ASN A 263 -19.65 8.64 -19.92
C ASN A 263 -20.57 8.31 -18.73
N ILE A 264 -21.65 9.07 -18.59
CA ILE A 264 -22.69 8.85 -17.58
C ILE A 264 -24.05 8.70 -18.31
N PRO A 265 -24.90 7.73 -17.91
CA PRO A 265 -26.27 7.60 -18.43
C PRO A 265 -27.10 8.88 -18.29
N ASP A 266 -27.93 9.19 -19.29
CA ASP A 266 -28.71 10.44 -19.32
C ASP A 266 -29.73 10.55 -18.16
N GLU A 267 -30.28 9.44 -17.69
CA GLU A 267 -31.19 9.38 -16.52
C GLU A 267 -30.54 9.90 -15.23
N ILE A 268 -29.26 9.57 -15.03
CA ILE A 268 -28.47 10.02 -13.88
C ILE A 268 -28.10 11.50 -14.04
N ARG A 269 -27.86 11.94 -15.29
CA ARG A 269 -27.46 13.30 -15.63
C ARG A 269 -28.54 14.35 -15.33
N GLU A 270 -29.81 14.02 -15.52
CA GLU A 270 -30.93 14.91 -15.18
C GLU A 270 -31.12 15.04 -13.66
N SER A 271 -30.98 13.92 -12.94
CA SER A 271 -31.11 13.87 -11.48
C SER A 271 -30.04 14.72 -10.77
N VAL A 272 -28.81 14.71 -11.28
CA VAL A 272 -27.66 15.49 -10.77
C VAL A 272 -27.89 17.01 -10.84
N LYS A 273 -28.55 17.52 -11.89
CA LYS A 273 -28.80 18.97 -12.05
C LYS A 273 -29.71 19.54 -10.95
N SER A 274 -30.49 18.70 -10.30
CA SER A 274 -31.44 19.09 -9.25
C SER A 274 -30.83 19.14 -7.85
N LEU A 275 -29.69 18.47 -7.61
CA LEU A 275 -29.02 18.47 -6.30
C LEU A 275 -28.11 19.68 -6.15
N LYS A 276 -28.50 20.60 -5.27
CA LYS A 276 -27.66 21.71 -4.83
C LYS A 276 -26.96 21.44 -3.49
N GLU A 277 -27.60 20.69 -2.58
CA GLU A 277 -27.07 20.42 -1.24
C GLU A 277 -27.43 19.02 -0.74
N GLY A 278 -26.48 18.38 -0.04
CA GLY A 278 -26.72 17.11 0.66
C GLY A 278 -26.59 15.86 -0.19
N TYR A 279 -27.63 15.03 -0.17
CA TYR A 279 -27.68 13.72 -0.82
C TYR A 279 -29.05 13.46 -1.43
N ALA A 280 -29.14 12.50 -2.35
CA ALA A 280 -30.41 12.01 -2.86
C ALA A 280 -30.32 10.53 -3.26
N TRP A 281 -31.42 9.81 -3.12
CA TRP A 281 -31.51 8.41 -3.56
C TRP A 281 -31.70 8.34 -5.07
N THR A 282 -31.19 7.26 -5.68
CA THR A 282 -31.57 6.89 -7.06
C THR A 282 -33.07 6.56 -7.12
N ALA A 283 -33.67 6.66 -8.31
CA ALA A 283 -35.10 6.44 -8.50
C ALA A 283 -35.57 5.04 -8.02
N ASP A 284 -34.71 4.04 -8.15
CA ASP A 284 -34.95 2.66 -7.71
C ASP A 284 -34.59 2.41 -6.23
N LYS A 285 -34.07 3.42 -5.52
CA LYS A 285 -33.56 3.37 -4.14
C LYS A 285 -32.47 2.33 -3.89
N LYS A 286 -31.76 1.88 -4.93
CA LYS A 286 -30.64 0.93 -4.82
C LYS A 286 -29.27 1.62 -4.79
N GLY A 287 -29.24 2.94 -4.94
CA GLY A 287 -28.03 3.75 -4.88
C GLY A 287 -28.31 5.15 -4.35
N PHE A 288 -27.27 5.96 -4.17
CA PHE A 288 -27.40 7.34 -3.75
C PHE A 288 -26.33 8.24 -4.36
N MET A 289 -26.67 9.52 -4.41
CA MET A 289 -25.84 10.61 -4.90
C MET A 289 -25.46 11.49 -3.71
N LEU A 290 -24.22 11.97 -3.69
CA LEU A 290 -23.66 12.81 -2.65
C LEU A 290 -23.01 14.04 -3.26
N VAL A 291 -23.27 15.18 -2.63
CA VAL A 291 -22.58 16.42 -2.93
C VAL A 291 -21.41 16.56 -1.96
N ILE A 292 -20.20 16.66 -2.50
CA ILE A 292 -18.99 16.91 -1.72
C ILE A 292 -18.85 18.42 -1.55
N ILE A 293 -18.97 18.89 -0.31
CA ILE A 293 -18.97 20.31 0.05
C ILE A 293 -17.76 20.62 0.95
N SER A 294 -17.13 21.77 0.73
CA SER A 294 -16.12 22.33 1.62
C SER A 294 -16.30 23.85 1.70
N ASP A 295 -16.26 24.43 2.90
CA ASP A 295 -16.50 25.87 3.15
C ASP A 295 -17.70 26.47 2.37
N ASN A 296 -18.83 25.75 2.43
CA ASN A 296 -20.09 26.12 1.77
C ASN A 296 -20.01 26.23 0.23
N ARG A 297 -19.00 25.59 -0.38
CA ARG A 297 -18.83 25.46 -1.83
C ARG A 297 -18.89 24.01 -2.25
N VAL A 298 -19.55 23.75 -3.38
CA VAL A 298 -19.59 22.42 -3.98
C VAL A 298 -18.26 22.14 -4.67
N MET A 299 -17.57 21.12 -4.20
CA MET A 299 -16.27 20.68 -4.71
C MET A 299 -16.43 19.62 -5.81
N GLY A 300 -17.43 18.74 -5.66
CA GLY A 300 -17.71 17.65 -6.59
C GLY A 300 -18.99 16.93 -6.23
N GLN A 301 -19.42 15.99 -7.08
CA GLN A 301 -20.52 15.09 -6.78
C GLN A 301 -20.11 13.65 -7.07
N ILE A 302 -20.51 12.73 -6.20
CA ILE A 302 -20.24 11.30 -6.36
C ILE A 302 -21.56 10.54 -6.36
N ILE A 303 -21.67 9.57 -7.27
CA ILE A 303 -22.87 8.74 -7.46
C ILE A 303 -22.46 7.30 -7.28
N LEU A 304 -23.16 6.60 -6.39
CA LEU A 304 -23.05 5.17 -6.20
C LEU A 304 -24.35 4.54 -6.67
N ASP A 305 -24.28 3.70 -7.69
CA ASP A 305 -25.44 2.96 -8.21
C ASP A 305 -25.32 1.46 -7.90
N ARG A 306 -26.48 0.85 -7.60
CA ARG A 306 -26.64 -0.57 -7.24
C ARG A 306 -25.66 -1.05 -6.14
N LEU A 307 -25.94 -0.66 -4.90
CA LEU A 307 -25.20 -1.12 -3.71
C LEU A 307 -25.33 -2.64 -3.52
N ALA A 308 -24.25 -3.28 -3.08
CA ALA A 308 -24.20 -4.73 -2.88
C ALA A 308 -25.24 -5.25 -1.87
N PHE A 309 -25.48 -4.49 -0.79
CA PHE A 309 -26.42 -4.86 0.29
C PHE A 309 -27.45 -3.73 0.56
N PRO A 310 -28.56 -3.67 -0.19
CA PRO A 310 -29.54 -2.58 -0.09
C PRO A 310 -30.22 -2.48 1.29
N GLU A 311 -30.25 -3.55 2.07
CA GLU A 311 -30.81 -3.60 3.43
C GLU A 311 -30.09 -2.72 4.45
N HIS A 312 -28.84 -2.32 4.17
CA HIS A 312 -28.04 -1.44 5.01
C HIS A 312 -27.92 -0.01 4.46
N ARG A 313 -28.79 0.39 3.53
CA ARG A 313 -28.69 1.66 2.81
C ARG A 313 -28.52 2.89 3.72
N ASP A 314 -29.26 2.98 4.82
CA ASP A 314 -29.21 4.15 5.70
C ASP A 314 -27.88 4.23 6.47
N ARG A 315 -27.30 3.07 6.82
CA ARG A 315 -25.97 2.98 7.42
C ARG A 315 -24.89 3.41 6.43
N TYR A 316 -24.98 2.97 5.17
CA TYR A 316 -24.02 3.38 4.13
C TYR A 316 -24.07 4.88 3.86
N LEU A 317 -25.27 5.44 3.77
CA LEU A 317 -25.44 6.88 3.58
C LEU A 317 -24.82 7.69 4.72
N ASN A 318 -25.07 7.32 5.98
CA ASN A 318 -24.51 8.02 7.14
C ASN A 318 -22.98 7.96 7.16
N MET A 319 -22.40 6.81 6.82
CA MET A 319 -20.95 6.66 6.72
C MET A 319 -20.36 7.50 5.60
N ALA A 320 -21.02 7.52 4.44
CA ALA A 320 -20.59 8.31 3.31
C ALA A 320 -20.64 9.82 3.62
N LEU A 321 -21.72 10.30 4.25
CA LEU A 321 -21.85 11.69 4.71
C LEU A 321 -20.74 12.09 5.68
N ALA A 322 -20.35 11.22 6.61
CA ALA A 322 -19.25 11.50 7.54
C ALA A 322 -17.90 11.70 6.82
N ILE A 323 -17.66 10.99 5.72
CA ILE A 323 -16.41 11.04 4.97
C ILE A 323 -16.40 12.16 3.93
N THR A 324 -17.56 12.56 3.39
CA THR A 324 -17.64 13.60 2.34
C THR A 324 -16.97 14.92 2.72
N GLY A 325 -17.02 15.34 3.99
CA GLY A 325 -16.34 16.56 4.44
C GLY A 325 -14.81 16.48 4.29
N ILE A 326 -14.22 15.32 4.58
CA ILE A 326 -12.77 15.07 4.41
C ILE A 326 -12.41 15.08 2.92
N CYS A 327 -13.24 14.46 2.08
CA CYS A 327 -13.07 14.51 0.63
C CYS A 327 -13.10 15.94 0.09
N GLY A 328 -14.02 16.79 0.61
CA GLY A 328 -14.12 18.20 0.24
C GLY A 328 -12.85 18.98 0.59
N LEU A 329 -12.38 18.82 1.82
CA LEU A 329 -11.14 19.45 2.31
C LEU A 329 -9.91 19.03 1.50
N ALA A 330 -9.81 17.76 1.10
CA ALA A 330 -8.68 17.28 0.31
C ALA A 330 -8.64 17.90 -1.10
N ILE A 331 -9.80 17.99 -1.77
CA ILE A 331 -9.91 18.65 -3.08
C ILE A 331 -9.55 20.14 -2.93
N GLU A 332 -10.05 20.80 -1.89
CA GLU A 332 -9.73 22.20 -1.63
C GLU A 332 -8.24 22.42 -1.39
N ASN A 333 -7.61 21.60 -0.54
CA ASN A 333 -6.18 21.65 -0.28
C ASN A 333 -5.34 21.48 -1.55
N ALA A 334 -5.71 20.54 -2.42
CA ALA A 334 -5.04 20.35 -3.71
C ALA A 334 -5.18 21.58 -4.63
N ARG A 335 -6.38 22.17 -4.71
CA ARG A 335 -6.62 23.41 -5.48
C ARG A 335 -5.84 24.61 -4.92
N ASN A 336 -5.79 24.76 -3.60
CA ASN A 336 -5.08 25.85 -2.94
C ASN A 336 -3.56 25.73 -3.12
N ARG A 337 -3.01 24.50 -3.04
CA ARG A 337 -1.59 24.25 -3.37
C ARG A 337 -1.24 24.67 -4.79
N LYS A 338 -2.06 24.33 -5.77
CA LYS A 338 -1.84 24.76 -7.17
C LYS A 338 -1.79 26.29 -7.28
N LYS A 339 -2.73 27.00 -6.65
CA LYS A 339 -2.74 28.47 -6.62
C LYS A 339 -1.49 29.05 -5.95
N LEU A 340 -1.06 28.46 -4.84
CA LEU A 340 0.15 28.89 -4.13
C LEU A 340 1.40 28.72 -5.00
N LEU A 341 1.54 27.58 -5.70
CA LEU A 341 2.62 27.36 -6.65
C LEU A 341 2.59 28.37 -7.81
N GLU A 342 1.41 28.69 -8.34
CA GLU A 342 1.27 29.73 -9.36
C GLU A 342 1.66 31.12 -8.84
N ILE A 343 1.29 31.46 -7.60
CA ILE A 343 1.69 32.71 -6.93
C ILE A 343 3.20 32.76 -6.69
N GLU A 344 3.80 31.65 -6.23
CA GLU A 344 5.25 31.55 -6.02
C GLU A 344 6.01 31.73 -7.33
N LYS A 345 5.54 31.08 -8.41
CA LYS A 345 6.07 31.29 -9.78
C LYS A 345 5.95 32.75 -10.22
N MET A 346 4.84 33.41 -9.92
CA MET A 346 4.63 34.85 -10.19
C MET A 346 5.53 35.75 -9.34
N ALA A 347 5.83 35.36 -8.11
CA ALA A 347 6.77 36.08 -7.25
C ALA A 347 8.22 35.96 -7.77
N SER A 348 8.64 34.76 -8.20
CA SER A 348 9.93 34.54 -8.87
C SER A 348 10.08 35.36 -10.16
N LEU A 349 9.00 35.53 -10.92
CA LEU A 349 8.93 36.42 -12.09
C LEU A 349 9.23 37.90 -11.75
N GLY A 350 8.99 38.35 -10.53
CA GLY A 350 9.29 39.73 -10.09
C GLY A 350 10.78 40.09 -10.15
N ILE A 351 11.67 39.15 -9.83
CA ILE A 351 13.12 39.32 -9.97
C ILE A 351 13.51 39.34 -11.46
N VAL A 352 12.84 38.52 -12.27
CA VAL A 352 13.06 38.43 -13.72
C VAL A 352 12.71 39.72 -14.46
N VAL A 353 11.59 40.34 -14.12
CA VAL A 353 11.14 41.58 -14.75
C VAL A 353 12.13 42.73 -14.53
N ALA A 354 12.71 42.83 -13.33
CA ALA A 354 13.69 43.87 -13.01
C ALA A 354 15.00 43.71 -13.80
N GLY A 355 15.51 42.47 -13.94
CA GLY A 355 16.69 42.17 -14.75
C GLY A 355 16.45 42.44 -16.24
N VAL A 356 15.37 41.90 -16.80
CA VAL A 356 15.01 42.06 -18.21
C VAL A 356 14.82 43.53 -18.58
N ALA A 357 14.19 44.33 -17.71
CA ALA A 357 14.08 45.77 -17.92
C ALA A 357 15.46 46.45 -18.06
N HIS A 358 16.43 46.09 -17.21
CA HIS A 358 17.77 46.67 -17.26
C HIS A 358 18.53 46.29 -18.56
N GLU A 359 18.43 45.04 -19.00
CA GLU A 359 19.06 44.58 -20.24
C GLU A 359 18.32 44.98 -21.53
N ILE A 360 17.03 45.34 -21.47
CA ILE A 360 16.35 46.02 -22.59
C ILE A 360 16.77 47.49 -22.62
N ASN A 361 16.81 48.15 -21.46
CA ASN A 361 17.10 49.58 -21.38
C ASN A 361 18.51 49.94 -21.87
N THR A 362 19.49 49.06 -21.70
CA THR A 362 20.88 49.30 -22.13
C THR A 362 21.04 49.39 -23.66
N PRO A 363 20.70 48.36 -24.48
CA PRO A 363 20.73 48.45 -25.94
C PRO A 363 19.72 49.48 -26.47
N LEU A 364 18.59 49.68 -25.78
CA LEU A 364 17.62 50.72 -26.15
C LEU A 364 18.22 52.11 -26.01
N GLY A 365 18.93 52.40 -24.91
CA GLY A 365 19.62 53.67 -24.70
C GLY A 365 20.71 53.92 -25.75
N ILE A 366 21.50 52.89 -26.09
CA ILE A 366 22.51 52.98 -27.16
C ILE A 366 21.84 53.24 -28.52
N GLY A 367 20.74 52.54 -28.82
CA GLY A 367 19.95 52.77 -30.03
C GLY A 367 19.38 54.18 -30.12
N ILE A 368 18.83 54.72 -29.02
CA ILE A 368 18.34 56.09 -28.94
C ILE A 368 19.48 57.10 -29.18
N ALA A 369 20.66 56.87 -28.61
CA ALA A 369 21.82 57.73 -28.81
C ALA A 369 22.32 57.71 -30.27
N ALA A 370 22.39 56.53 -30.89
CA ALA A 370 22.76 56.37 -32.30
C ALA A 370 21.75 57.07 -33.22
N ALA A 371 20.45 56.88 -32.98
CA ALA A 371 19.38 57.56 -33.70
C ALA A 371 19.45 59.09 -33.55
N SER A 372 19.72 59.59 -32.34
CA SER A 372 19.85 61.02 -32.06
C SER A 372 21.08 61.63 -32.76
N THR A 373 22.20 60.92 -32.78
CA THR A 373 23.43 61.32 -33.47
C THR A 373 23.20 61.38 -34.98
N LEU A 374 22.59 60.34 -35.55
CA LEU A 374 22.16 60.31 -36.95
C LEU A 374 21.28 61.51 -37.29
N HIS A 375 20.24 61.76 -36.50
CA HIS A 375 19.32 62.88 -36.72
C HIS A 375 20.05 64.23 -36.72
N THR A 376 20.91 64.46 -35.74
CA THR A 376 21.67 65.71 -35.58
C THR A 376 22.62 65.94 -36.76
N GLN A 377 23.41 64.93 -37.12
CA GLN A 377 24.38 65.03 -38.21
C GLN A 377 23.71 65.16 -39.58
N THR A 378 22.58 64.46 -39.79
CA THR A 378 21.75 64.62 -41.00
C THR A 378 21.27 66.07 -41.14
N GLY A 379 20.82 66.67 -40.02
CA GLY A 379 20.41 68.07 -39.98
C GLY A 379 21.55 69.06 -40.28
N HIS A 380 22.75 68.81 -39.74
CA HIS A 380 23.94 69.61 -40.03
C HIS A 380 24.33 69.56 -41.51
N LEU A 381 24.35 68.36 -42.10
CA LEU A 381 24.65 68.19 -43.52
C LEU A 381 23.59 68.86 -44.40
N ALA A 382 22.30 68.67 -44.09
CA ALA A 382 21.20 69.31 -44.81
C ALA A 382 21.31 70.85 -44.78
N LYS A 383 21.70 71.43 -43.63
CA LYS A 383 21.95 72.86 -43.49
C LYS A 383 23.13 73.32 -44.35
N GLN A 384 24.29 72.65 -44.25
CA GLN A 384 25.47 72.96 -45.07
C GLN A 384 25.18 72.85 -46.58
N PHE A 385 24.36 71.87 -46.98
CA PHE A 385 23.89 71.72 -48.34
C PHE A 385 22.99 72.90 -48.78
N SER A 386 22.01 73.28 -47.95
CA SER A 386 21.11 74.42 -48.23
C SER A 386 21.86 75.76 -48.35
N GLU A 387 22.90 75.95 -47.54
CA GLU A 387 23.76 77.13 -47.57
C GLU A 387 24.82 77.09 -48.69
N ARG A 388 24.87 76.01 -49.49
CA ARG A 388 25.87 75.76 -50.53
C ARG A 388 27.33 75.78 -50.02
N LYS A 389 27.55 75.37 -48.77
CA LYS A 389 28.86 75.31 -48.10
C LYS A 389 29.40 73.89 -47.91
N MET A 390 28.61 72.87 -48.25
CA MET A 390 28.99 71.47 -48.10
C MET A 390 30.14 71.10 -49.05
N THR A 391 31.19 70.49 -48.50
CA THR A 391 32.30 69.94 -49.29
C THR A 391 32.09 68.45 -49.56
N GLN A 392 32.86 67.89 -50.50
CA GLN A 392 32.85 66.44 -50.75
C GLN A 392 33.32 65.66 -49.52
N SER A 393 34.30 66.19 -48.77
CA SER A 393 34.77 65.54 -47.54
C SER A 393 33.70 65.51 -46.44
N ASP A 394 32.83 66.53 -46.35
CA ASP A 394 31.73 66.54 -45.38
C ASP A 394 30.72 65.42 -45.68
N LEU A 395 30.43 65.21 -46.97
CA LEU A 395 29.54 64.15 -47.43
C LEU A 395 30.13 62.76 -47.15
N ASP A 396 31.41 62.54 -47.47
CA ASP A 396 32.07 61.26 -47.22
C ASP A 396 32.12 60.93 -45.71
N ASN A 397 32.46 61.92 -44.88
CA ASN A 397 32.46 61.77 -43.42
C ASN A 397 31.08 61.44 -42.88
N TYR A 398 30.04 62.11 -43.39
CA TYR A 398 28.66 61.80 -43.01
C TYR A 398 28.26 60.38 -43.42
N LEU A 399 28.57 59.93 -44.65
CA LEU A 399 28.21 58.59 -45.11
C LEU A 399 28.85 57.49 -44.26
N ILE A 400 30.14 57.64 -43.90
CA ILE A 400 30.86 56.71 -43.03
C ILE A 400 30.22 56.68 -41.63
N MET A 401 29.95 57.85 -41.04
CA MET A 401 29.31 57.96 -39.74
C MET A 401 27.90 57.38 -39.76
N ALA A 402 27.10 57.70 -40.78
CA ALA A 402 25.72 57.26 -40.88
C ALA A 402 25.62 55.73 -41.03
N GLN A 403 26.51 55.13 -41.82
CA GLN A 403 26.59 53.67 -41.94
C GLN A 403 26.95 53.01 -40.61
N LYS A 404 27.91 53.59 -39.86
CA LYS A 404 28.31 53.08 -38.54
C LYS A 404 27.17 53.17 -37.52
N GLU A 405 26.50 54.31 -37.43
CA GLU A 405 25.38 54.51 -36.49
C GLU A 405 24.17 53.64 -36.86
N ALA A 406 23.85 53.49 -38.16
CA ALA A 406 22.78 52.60 -38.61
C ALA A 406 23.07 51.13 -38.30
N GLN A 407 24.33 50.69 -38.45
CA GLN A 407 24.76 49.35 -38.06
C GLN A 407 24.64 49.14 -36.54
N LEU A 408 25.06 50.13 -35.74
CA LEU A 408 24.93 50.10 -34.28
C LEU A 408 23.46 50.01 -33.86
N LEU A 409 22.58 50.82 -34.46
CA LEU A 409 21.13 50.79 -34.24
C LEU A 409 20.55 49.41 -34.55
N GLY A 410 20.84 48.88 -35.75
CA GLY A 410 20.35 47.56 -36.18
C GLY A 410 20.77 46.43 -35.25
N SER A 411 22.03 46.41 -34.83
CA SER A 411 22.53 45.40 -33.89
C SER A 411 21.84 45.45 -32.51
N ASN A 412 21.57 46.66 -32.00
CA ASN A 412 20.94 46.82 -30.68
C ASN A 412 19.44 46.49 -30.74
N LEU A 413 18.75 46.86 -31.81
CA LEU A 413 17.36 46.46 -32.04
C LEU A 413 17.23 44.94 -32.20
N GLY A 414 18.17 44.30 -32.93
CA GLY A 414 18.23 42.83 -33.02
C GLY A 414 18.41 42.17 -31.65
N ARG A 415 19.30 42.72 -30.80
CA ARG A 415 19.51 42.25 -29.42
C ARG A 415 18.25 42.40 -28.55
N ILE A 416 17.53 43.51 -28.68
CA ILE A 416 16.26 43.72 -27.97
C ILE A 416 15.23 42.67 -28.42
N SER A 417 15.12 42.40 -29.72
CA SER A 417 14.21 41.38 -30.23
C SER A 417 14.50 40.00 -29.64
N GLN A 418 15.79 39.60 -29.61
CA GLN A 418 16.21 38.33 -29.01
C GLN A 418 15.85 38.25 -27.53
N LEU A 419 16.09 39.32 -26.75
CA LEU A 419 15.76 39.36 -25.32
C LEU A 419 14.25 39.24 -25.08
N VAL A 420 13.42 39.88 -25.91
CA VAL A 420 11.96 39.79 -25.83
C VAL A 420 11.48 38.39 -26.17
N ASP A 421 12.05 37.75 -27.20
CA ASP A 421 11.71 36.38 -27.58
C ASP A 421 12.11 35.37 -26.49
N SER A 422 13.32 35.50 -25.91
CA SER A 422 13.75 34.68 -24.78
C SER A 422 12.85 34.87 -23.55
N PHE A 423 12.47 36.11 -23.23
CA PHE A 423 11.54 36.38 -22.12
C PHE A 423 10.16 35.77 -22.36
N ARG A 424 9.64 35.86 -23.59
CA ARG A 424 8.34 35.27 -23.96
C ARG A 424 8.32 33.76 -23.76
N GLN A 425 9.44 33.07 -24.02
CA GLN A 425 9.57 31.62 -23.79
C GLN A 425 9.56 31.25 -22.30
N VAL A 426 10.05 32.14 -21.43
CA VAL A 426 10.09 31.93 -19.97
C VAL A 426 8.75 32.32 -19.30
N ALA A 427 8.10 33.38 -19.77
CA ALA A 427 6.92 33.98 -19.12
C ALA A 427 5.57 33.31 -19.48
N VAL A 428 5.51 32.56 -20.58
CA VAL A 428 4.27 31.92 -21.06
C VAL A 428 4.62 30.53 -21.56
N ASN A 429 3.79 29.52 -21.25
CA ASN A 429 3.76 28.28 -22.04
C ASN A 429 3.49 28.68 -23.50
N GLY A 430 4.57 28.92 -24.25
CA GLY A 430 4.51 29.42 -25.62
C GLY A 430 3.71 28.45 -26.48
N LYS A 431 2.82 29.00 -27.31
CA LYS A 431 2.05 28.28 -28.32
C LYS A 431 2.85 27.13 -28.93
N HIS A 432 2.20 25.97 -29.11
CA HIS A 432 2.74 24.82 -29.83
C HIS A 432 3.44 25.28 -31.12
N GLN A 433 4.77 25.30 -31.09
CA GLN A 433 5.58 25.29 -32.30
C GLN A 433 5.71 23.82 -32.69
N GLU A 434 5.46 23.52 -33.96
CA GLU A 434 5.50 22.14 -34.47
C GLU A 434 6.94 21.71 -34.67
N ASN A 435 7.27 20.50 -34.22
CA ASN A 435 8.57 19.88 -34.48
C ASN A 435 8.76 19.72 -35.99
N GLN A 436 9.99 19.93 -36.44
CA GLN A 436 10.40 19.78 -37.84
C GLN A 436 11.55 18.77 -37.91
N LEU A 437 11.58 17.98 -38.97
CA LEU A 437 12.73 17.14 -39.29
C LEU A 437 13.81 18.02 -39.92
N PHE A 438 15.01 18.03 -39.36
CA PHE A 438 16.14 18.78 -39.89
C PHE A 438 17.47 18.11 -39.57
N ASN A 439 18.50 18.44 -40.36
CA ASN A 439 19.87 17.97 -40.15
C ASN A 439 20.56 18.77 -39.04
N LEU A 440 20.96 18.08 -37.96
CA LEU A 440 21.55 18.73 -36.79
C LEU A 440 22.96 19.25 -37.07
N ASN A 441 23.76 18.51 -37.85
CA ASN A 441 25.12 18.89 -38.22
C ASN A 441 25.13 20.23 -39.00
N GLN A 442 24.22 20.39 -39.97
CA GLN A 442 24.06 21.63 -40.72
C GLN A 442 23.67 22.79 -39.79
N CYS A 443 22.70 22.57 -38.90
CA CYS A 443 22.29 23.58 -37.92
C CYS A 443 23.45 24.05 -37.03
N LEU A 444 24.32 23.13 -36.58
CA LEU A 444 25.53 23.46 -35.80
C LEU A 444 26.54 24.27 -36.62
N ASN A 445 26.80 23.88 -37.87
CA ASN A 445 27.70 24.62 -38.75
C ASN A 445 27.20 26.06 -38.98
N ASP A 446 25.90 26.25 -39.18
CA ASP A 446 25.30 27.58 -39.34
C ASP A 446 25.50 28.46 -38.08
N VAL A 447 25.37 27.86 -36.88
CA VAL A 447 25.66 28.55 -35.61
C VAL A 447 27.14 28.92 -35.51
N ILE A 448 28.05 27.99 -35.82
CA ILE A 448 29.50 28.21 -35.78
C ILE A 448 29.89 29.34 -36.75
N ASP A 449 29.36 29.33 -37.96
CA ASP A 449 29.64 30.37 -38.96
C ASP A 449 29.13 31.75 -38.51
N SER A 450 27.97 31.81 -37.83
CA SER A 450 27.43 33.06 -37.26
C SER A 450 28.34 33.63 -36.15
N LEU A 451 29.07 32.78 -35.41
CA LEU A 451 29.95 33.15 -34.31
C LEU A 451 31.43 33.26 -34.73
N LYS A 452 31.76 32.93 -35.98
CA LYS A 452 33.14 32.88 -36.53
C LYS A 452 33.96 34.13 -36.25
N SER A 453 33.35 35.31 -36.41
CA SER A 453 34.03 36.59 -36.14
C SER A 453 34.47 36.74 -34.67
N LYS A 454 33.66 36.27 -33.72
CA LYS A 454 33.99 36.26 -32.29
C LYS A 454 35.05 35.20 -31.97
N LEU A 455 34.94 34.01 -32.55
CA LEU A 455 35.90 32.91 -32.35
C LEU A 455 37.31 33.30 -32.82
N VAL A 456 37.42 33.85 -34.03
CA VAL A 456 38.71 34.32 -34.59
C VAL A 456 39.29 35.47 -33.77
N LYS A 457 38.47 36.44 -33.36
CA LYS A 457 38.93 37.58 -32.54
C LYS A 457 39.51 37.15 -31.19
N ASN A 458 38.99 36.08 -30.60
CA ASN A 458 39.44 35.55 -29.31
C ASN A 458 40.43 34.38 -29.46
N ASN A 459 40.85 34.05 -30.68
CA ASN A 459 41.77 32.95 -30.98
C ASN A 459 41.29 31.60 -30.39
N ILE A 460 40.04 31.25 -30.67
CA ILE A 460 39.39 30.02 -30.21
C ILE A 460 39.22 29.04 -31.38
N GLU A 461 39.69 27.82 -31.20
CA GLU A 461 39.47 26.69 -32.10
C GLU A 461 38.23 25.90 -31.66
N LEU A 462 37.34 25.56 -32.60
CA LEU A 462 36.15 24.76 -32.32
C LEU A 462 36.22 23.46 -33.13
N GLN A 463 36.16 22.33 -32.43
CA GLN A 463 36.20 20.99 -33.00
C GLN A 463 34.80 20.36 -32.88
N LEU A 464 34.18 20.07 -34.02
CA LEU A 464 32.86 19.44 -34.11
C LEU A 464 32.99 17.98 -34.56
N GLN A 465 32.46 17.06 -33.76
CA GLN A 465 32.30 15.65 -34.08
C GLN A 465 30.82 15.31 -34.01
N CYS A 466 30.16 15.34 -35.16
CA CYS A 466 28.75 14.99 -35.32
C CYS A 466 28.61 14.24 -36.64
N ASP A 467 27.78 13.21 -36.67
CA ASP A 467 27.47 12.51 -37.91
C ASP A 467 26.86 13.52 -38.93
N PRO A 468 27.43 13.67 -40.13
CA PRO A 468 26.92 14.56 -41.16
C PRO A 468 25.49 14.24 -41.62
N GLU A 469 25.04 12.98 -41.49
CA GLU A 469 23.71 12.55 -41.93
C GLU A 469 22.67 12.54 -40.79
N LEU A 470 23.02 13.00 -39.59
CA LEU A 470 22.12 12.99 -38.43
C LEU A 470 20.94 13.96 -38.60
N GLU A 471 19.74 13.38 -38.71
CA GLU A 471 18.46 14.11 -38.75
C GLU A 471 17.66 13.91 -37.46
N ILE A 472 17.09 14.98 -36.93
CA ILE A 472 16.26 14.94 -35.71
C ILE A 472 14.93 15.65 -35.92
N THR A 473 13.88 15.19 -35.21
CA THR A 473 12.56 15.84 -35.23
C THR A 473 12.42 16.73 -34.00
N SER A 474 12.72 18.02 -34.15
CA SER A 474 12.73 18.97 -33.04
C SER A 474 12.51 20.41 -33.51
N LEU A 475 12.73 21.39 -32.63
CA LEU A 475 12.62 22.80 -32.96
C LEU A 475 14.01 23.37 -33.21
N VAL A 476 14.31 23.67 -34.48
CA VAL A 476 15.62 24.20 -34.93
C VAL A 476 16.10 25.37 -34.05
N ASN A 477 15.21 26.32 -33.76
CA ASN A 477 15.54 27.52 -32.99
C ASN A 477 15.97 27.22 -31.55
N ASP A 478 15.50 26.13 -30.95
CA ASP A 478 15.89 25.75 -29.59
C ASP A 478 17.34 25.24 -29.59
N TRP A 479 17.71 24.42 -30.58
CA TRP A 479 19.08 23.95 -30.77
C TRP A 479 20.04 25.09 -31.09
N VAL A 480 19.64 26.00 -31.99
CA VAL A 480 20.40 27.24 -32.27
C VAL A 480 20.64 28.01 -30.97
N SER A 481 19.62 28.15 -30.13
CA SER A 481 19.72 28.87 -28.86
C SER A 481 20.62 28.15 -27.86
N ILE A 482 20.53 26.82 -27.75
CA ILE A 482 21.35 26.00 -26.86
C ILE A 482 22.83 26.19 -27.22
N PHE A 483 23.21 25.93 -28.47
CA PHE A 483 24.60 26.02 -28.90
C PHE A 483 25.14 27.45 -28.82
N THR A 484 24.34 28.45 -29.22
CA THR A 484 24.75 29.85 -29.11
C THR A 484 25.06 30.22 -27.66
N ASN A 485 24.22 29.83 -26.69
CA ASN A 485 24.45 30.14 -25.28
C ASN A 485 25.66 29.40 -24.70
N LEU A 486 25.85 28.13 -25.03
CA LEU A 486 27.03 27.37 -24.57
C LEU A 486 28.33 27.97 -25.10
N ILE A 487 28.40 28.25 -26.41
CA ILE A 487 29.58 28.84 -27.06
C ILE A 487 29.87 30.25 -26.53
N ASP A 488 28.84 31.10 -26.43
CA ASP A 488 29.00 32.48 -25.94
C ASP A 488 29.42 32.50 -24.46
N ASN A 489 28.99 31.52 -23.65
CA ASN A 489 29.46 31.35 -22.27
C ASN A 489 30.95 30.97 -22.20
N SER A 490 31.41 30.03 -23.02
CA SER A 490 32.83 29.68 -23.09
C SER A 490 33.68 30.88 -23.53
N ILE A 491 33.22 31.65 -24.52
CA ILE A 491 33.91 32.87 -24.98
C ILE A 491 34.00 33.92 -23.86
N LYS A 492 32.89 34.19 -23.17
CA LYS A 492 32.80 35.29 -22.19
C LYS A 492 33.39 34.99 -20.83
N HIS A 493 33.28 33.73 -20.39
CA HIS A 493 33.64 33.32 -19.04
C HIS A 493 34.77 32.29 -19.03
N GLY A 494 34.91 31.45 -20.05
CA GLY A 494 35.95 30.42 -20.12
C GLY A 494 37.33 30.99 -20.45
N PHE A 495 37.41 31.90 -21.41
CA PHE A 495 38.68 32.32 -22.02
C PHE A 495 39.17 33.74 -21.69
N CYS A 496 38.65 34.37 -20.63
CA CYS A 496 38.95 35.77 -20.25
C CYS A 496 40.45 36.13 -20.17
N HIS A 497 41.31 35.15 -19.85
CA HIS A 497 42.74 35.34 -19.60
C HIS A 497 43.65 34.36 -20.36
N GLN A 498 43.12 33.66 -21.38
CA GLN A 498 43.83 32.61 -22.10
C GLN A 498 43.86 32.90 -23.60
N GLN A 499 45.03 32.80 -24.23
CA GLN A 499 45.21 33.19 -25.64
C GLN A 499 44.92 32.06 -26.65
N ASN A 500 44.65 30.83 -26.22
CA ASN A 500 44.33 29.68 -27.08
C ASN A 500 43.19 28.86 -26.45
N GLY A 501 41.95 29.15 -26.83
CA GLY A 501 40.78 28.40 -26.37
C GLY A 501 40.44 27.26 -27.33
N ILE A 502 40.02 26.12 -26.79
CA ILE A 502 39.53 24.97 -27.56
C ILE A 502 38.14 24.64 -27.02
N ILE A 503 37.17 24.56 -27.92
CA ILE A 503 35.82 24.05 -27.65
C ILE A 503 35.65 22.75 -28.42
N ASN A 504 35.24 21.68 -27.75
CA ASN A 504 34.92 20.40 -28.38
C ASN A 504 33.43 20.11 -28.24
N ILE A 505 32.78 19.78 -29.34
CA ILE A 505 31.38 19.40 -29.40
C ILE A 505 31.31 18.00 -30.02
N GLN A 506 30.82 17.04 -29.25
CA GLN A 506 30.64 15.66 -29.68
C GLN A 506 29.16 15.29 -29.57
N ILE A 507 28.59 14.74 -30.64
CA ILE A 507 27.19 14.34 -30.71
C ILE A 507 27.10 12.92 -31.23
N ILE A 508 26.44 12.05 -30.46
CA ILE A 508 26.25 10.64 -30.78
C ILE A 508 24.77 10.30 -30.59
N GLU A 509 24.19 9.64 -31.57
CA GLU A 509 22.90 8.97 -31.40
C GLU A 509 23.12 7.56 -30.84
N ASN A 510 22.44 7.23 -29.73
CA ASN A 510 22.56 5.95 -29.07
C ASN A 510 21.20 5.51 -28.50
N ASN A 511 20.70 4.35 -28.92
CA ASN A 511 19.46 3.73 -28.40
C ASN A 511 18.23 4.67 -28.34
N GLY A 512 18.01 5.50 -29.37
CA GLY A 512 16.88 6.43 -29.42
C GLY A 512 17.04 7.67 -28.51
N LYS A 513 18.28 7.95 -28.08
CA LYS A 513 18.65 9.18 -27.39
C LYS A 513 19.80 9.86 -28.12
N LEU A 514 19.82 11.18 -28.03
CA LEU A 514 20.91 12.02 -28.44
C LEU A 514 21.81 12.33 -27.24
N GLU A 515 23.07 11.90 -27.29
CA GLU A 515 24.11 12.22 -26.32
C GLU A 515 25.00 13.34 -26.88
N LEU A 516 24.99 14.49 -26.23
CA LEU A 516 25.77 15.68 -26.57
C LEU A 516 26.79 15.97 -25.46
N GLY A 517 28.07 15.82 -25.79
CA GLY A 517 29.20 16.25 -24.97
C GLY A 517 29.72 17.60 -25.46
N TYR A 518 29.63 18.64 -24.63
CA TYR A 518 30.21 19.95 -24.91
C TYR A 518 31.32 20.22 -23.89
N SER A 519 32.53 20.54 -24.34
CA SER A 519 33.62 20.88 -23.42
C SER A 519 34.46 22.05 -23.89
N ASP A 520 35.04 22.76 -22.92
CA ASP A 520 36.06 23.78 -23.18
C ASP A 520 37.29 23.59 -22.29
N ASN A 521 38.42 24.15 -22.68
CA ASN A 521 39.67 24.17 -21.89
C ASN A 521 39.90 25.53 -21.17
N GLY A 522 38.82 26.21 -20.79
CA GLY A 522 38.87 27.51 -20.13
C GLY A 522 39.24 27.43 -18.64
N GLN A 523 38.95 28.51 -17.90
CA GLN A 523 39.29 28.61 -16.47
C GLN A 523 38.51 27.66 -15.55
N GLY A 524 37.46 26.98 -16.05
CA GLY A 524 36.61 26.11 -15.25
C GLY A 524 35.76 26.84 -14.20
N ILE A 525 35.04 26.06 -13.39
CA ILE A 525 34.05 26.54 -12.42
C ILE A 525 34.37 25.92 -11.05
N GLU A 526 34.27 26.71 -9.98
CA GLU A 526 34.41 26.20 -8.61
C GLU A 526 33.25 25.27 -8.24
N ARG A 527 33.54 24.21 -7.49
CA ARG A 527 32.58 23.15 -7.16
C ARG A 527 31.32 23.68 -6.47
N GLU A 528 31.46 24.70 -5.63
CA GLU A 528 30.36 25.34 -4.88
C GLU A 528 29.40 26.12 -5.79
N LEU A 529 29.84 26.46 -7.00
CA LEU A 529 29.05 27.23 -7.97
C LEU A 529 28.33 26.32 -8.97
N LEU A 530 28.75 25.07 -9.14
CA LEU A 530 28.16 24.11 -10.10
C LEU A 530 26.67 23.88 -9.90
N GLU A 531 26.18 23.88 -8.65
CA GLU A 531 24.76 23.72 -8.36
C GLU A 531 23.94 24.97 -8.73
N LYS A 532 24.59 26.14 -8.83
CA LYS A 532 23.95 27.44 -9.04
C LYS A 532 24.04 27.94 -10.48
N ILE A 533 24.86 27.32 -11.34
CA ILE A 533 25.07 27.80 -12.72
C ILE A 533 23.80 27.78 -13.58
N PHE A 534 22.83 26.95 -13.21
CA PHE A 534 21.53 26.87 -13.88
C PHE A 534 20.46 27.74 -13.21
N ASP A 535 20.77 28.35 -12.06
CA ASP A 535 19.85 29.26 -11.40
C ASP A 535 19.68 30.53 -12.27
N PRO A 536 18.45 31.04 -12.39
CA PRO A 536 18.23 32.29 -13.09
C PRO A 536 19.00 33.42 -12.39
N PHE A 537 19.63 34.28 -13.18
CA PHE A 537 20.44 35.42 -12.72
C PHE A 537 21.81 35.10 -12.14
N PHE A 538 22.20 33.83 -12.12
CA PHE A 538 23.53 33.45 -11.69
C PHE A 538 24.57 33.80 -12.76
N THR A 539 25.50 34.70 -12.42
CA THR A 539 26.63 35.05 -13.30
C THR A 539 27.86 35.41 -12.46
N SER A 540 29.02 34.94 -12.89
CA SER A 540 30.31 35.35 -12.32
C SER A 540 30.76 36.74 -12.78
N ASN A 541 30.07 37.33 -13.77
CA ASN A 541 30.34 38.67 -14.27
C ASN A 541 29.08 39.36 -14.81
N ILE A 542 28.42 40.15 -13.96
CA ILE A 542 27.18 40.89 -14.28
C ILE A 542 27.37 41.84 -15.48
N GLN A 543 28.59 42.33 -15.74
CA GLN A 543 28.85 43.22 -16.88
C GLN A 543 28.90 42.49 -18.23
N GLN A 544 29.05 41.15 -18.23
CA GLN A 544 29.16 40.31 -19.44
C GLN A 544 27.83 39.61 -19.81
N GLY A 545 26.85 39.59 -18.90
CA GLY A 545 25.49 39.11 -19.13
C GLY A 545 24.71 38.79 -17.85
N MET A 546 23.38 38.79 -17.96
CA MET A 546 22.43 38.58 -16.86
C MET A 546 22.39 37.22 -16.20
N GLY A 547 23.16 36.21 -16.63
CA GLY A 547 23.06 34.86 -16.04
C GLY A 547 21.77 34.12 -16.39
N LEU A 548 21.18 34.42 -17.56
CA LEU A 548 19.99 33.73 -18.07
C LEU A 548 20.30 32.66 -19.12
N GLY A 549 21.52 32.66 -19.68
CA GLY A 549 21.88 31.77 -20.78
C GLY A 549 21.80 30.29 -20.40
N LEU A 550 22.49 29.88 -19.32
CA LEU A 550 22.45 28.49 -18.85
C LEU A 550 21.09 28.10 -18.27
N HIS A 551 20.38 29.04 -17.64
CA HIS A 551 19.01 28.80 -17.18
C HIS A 551 18.06 28.50 -18.36
N LEU A 552 18.19 29.23 -19.47
CA LEU A 552 17.44 28.95 -20.71
C LEU A 552 17.81 27.59 -21.27
N VAL A 553 19.10 27.27 -21.37
CA VAL A 553 19.59 25.95 -21.83
C VAL A 553 19.00 24.83 -20.96
N TYR A 554 19.04 24.98 -19.64
CA TYR A 554 18.48 24.01 -18.69
C TYR A 554 16.98 23.80 -18.92
N ASN A 555 16.20 24.89 -19.07
CA ASN A 555 14.76 24.79 -19.32
C ASN A 555 14.44 24.18 -20.68
N LEU A 556 15.19 24.52 -21.74
CA LEU A 556 14.99 23.93 -23.07
C LEU A 556 15.23 22.43 -23.04
N ILE A 557 16.31 21.98 -22.40
CA ILE A 557 16.65 20.55 -22.34
C ILE A 557 15.67 19.81 -21.41
N THR A 558 15.49 20.26 -20.17
CA THR A 558 14.75 19.50 -19.16
C THR A 558 13.23 19.62 -19.31
N GLN A 559 12.71 20.82 -19.53
CA GLN A 559 11.26 21.07 -19.56
C GLN A 559 10.67 20.87 -20.94
N ARG A 560 11.39 21.25 -22.00
CA ARG A 560 10.85 21.24 -23.37
C ARG A 560 11.21 19.97 -24.13
N MET A 561 12.45 19.50 -23.99
CA MET A 561 12.93 18.29 -24.66
C MET A 561 12.86 17.04 -23.78
N SER A 562 12.44 17.15 -22.51
CA SER A 562 12.41 16.03 -21.55
C SER A 562 13.76 15.32 -21.40
N GLY A 563 14.84 16.06 -21.59
CA GLY A 563 16.21 15.60 -21.48
C GLY A 563 16.86 15.89 -20.12
N ASN A 564 18.16 15.64 -20.04
CA ASN A 564 18.98 15.86 -18.86
C ASN A 564 20.23 16.66 -19.25
N ILE A 565 20.71 17.51 -18.34
CA ILE A 565 21.97 18.25 -18.50
C ILE A 565 22.75 18.21 -17.18
N GLN A 566 24.03 17.87 -17.26
CA GLN A 566 24.96 17.84 -16.14
C GLN A 566 26.25 18.57 -16.51
N CYS A 567 26.89 19.19 -15.52
CA CYS A 567 28.16 19.87 -15.71
C CYS A 567 29.21 19.26 -14.77
N ASP A 568 30.37 18.91 -15.32
CA ASP A 568 31.59 18.63 -14.57
C ASP A 568 32.64 19.70 -14.89
N SER A 569 33.28 20.26 -13.87
CA SER A 569 34.31 21.28 -14.05
C SER A 569 35.23 21.35 -12.85
N GLN A 570 36.49 21.69 -13.10
CA GLN A 570 37.49 21.98 -12.07
C GLN A 570 38.21 23.28 -12.44
N PRO A 571 38.52 24.16 -11.46
CA PRO A 571 39.30 25.36 -11.72
C PRO A 571 40.61 25.05 -12.46
N GLY A 572 40.86 25.76 -13.56
CA GLY A 572 42.03 25.62 -14.43
C GLY A 572 42.03 24.43 -15.38
N LYS A 573 40.97 23.61 -15.42
CA LYS A 573 40.85 22.44 -16.32
C LYS A 573 39.71 22.53 -17.33
N GLY A 574 39.02 23.68 -17.38
CA GLY A 574 37.85 23.86 -18.24
C GLY A 574 36.59 23.21 -17.69
N MET A 575 35.61 23.02 -18.56
CA MET A 575 34.29 22.49 -18.18
C MET A 575 33.76 21.52 -19.23
N HIS A 576 32.90 20.60 -18.78
CA HIS A 576 32.26 19.59 -19.60
C HIS A 576 30.77 19.52 -19.26
N PHE A 577 29.90 19.81 -20.23
CA PHE A 577 28.48 19.55 -20.17
C PHE A 577 28.14 18.22 -20.85
N PHE A 578 27.45 17.37 -20.11
CA PHE A 578 26.83 16.15 -20.61
C PHE A 578 25.34 16.41 -20.78
N ILE A 579 24.84 16.32 -22.01
CA ILE A 579 23.45 16.59 -22.36
C ILE A 579 22.87 15.32 -22.99
N GLU A 580 21.72 14.87 -22.50
CA GLU A 580 21.00 13.72 -23.04
C GLU A 580 19.57 14.15 -23.41
N VAL A 581 19.15 13.89 -24.65
CA VAL A 581 17.80 14.25 -25.13
C VAL A 581 17.15 13.02 -25.78
N PRO A 582 15.93 12.62 -25.39
CA PRO A 582 15.16 11.60 -26.11
C PRO A 582 14.83 12.06 -27.54
N LEU A 583 15.02 11.20 -28.54
CA LEU A 583 14.70 11.48 -29.95
C LEU A 583 13.24 11.20 -30.31
#